data_AF-A0A6A8LV87-F1
#
_entry.id   AF-A0A6A8LV87-F1
#
_cell.length_a   1.000
_cell.length_b   1.000
_cell.length_c   1.000
_cell.angle_alpha   90.00
_cell.angle_beta   90.00
_cell.angle_gamma   90.00
#
_symmetry.space_group_name_H-M   'P 1'
#
loop_
_entity.id
_entity.type
_entity.pdbx_description
1 polymer ?
#
loop_
_entity_poly.entity_id
_entity_poly.type
_entity_poly.pdbx_seq_one_letter_code
_entity_poly.pdbx_strand_id
1 'polypeptide(L)'
;RNEWQWLEDTVGGDMEFTSYITVTARALHTEPRLAEFKEFFEPKLNTPGLTREIVMDTKVIESRVAMIERERDHVNAAISDILN
;
A
#
# COMPACT_ATOMS: atom_id res chain seq x y z
N ARG A 1 -1.89 5.52 -11.59
CA ARG A 1 -0.51 5.68 -12.10
C ARG A 1 -0.46 6.70 -13.24
N ASN A 2 -1.27 6.52 -14.29
CA ASN A 2 -1.19 7.33 -15.52
C ASN A 2 -1.52 8.82 -15.32
N GLU A 3 -2.49 9.14 -14.47
CA GLU A 3 -2.96 10.51 -14.23
C GLU A 3 -2.33 11.19 -13.00
N TRP A 4 -1.14 10.72 -12.58
CA TRP A 4 -0.51 11.27 -11.38
C TRP A 4 -0.12 12.74 -11.53
N GLN A 5 0.46 13.12 -12.68
CA GLN A 5 0.80 14.51 -12.95
C GLN A 5 -0.43 15.41 -12.90
N TRP A 6 -1.54 14.95 -13.48
CA TRP A 6 -2.80 15.68 -13.43
C TRP A 6 -3.31 15.86 -12.00
N LEU A 7 -3.18 14.83 -11.15
CA LEU A 7 -3.52 14.92 -9.72
C LEU A 7 -2.63 15.93 -8.98
N GLU A 8 -1.31 15.90 -9.21
CA GLU A 8 -0.38 16.88 -8.63
C GLU A 8 -0.72 18.31 -9.07
N ASP A 9 -0.95 18.52 -10.36
CA ASP A 9 -1.22 19.84 -10.94
C ASP A 9 -2.57 20.41 -10.46
N THR A 10 -3.58 19.55 -10.29
CA THR A 10 -4.95 19.98 -9.97
C THR A 10 -5.20 20.06 -8.47
N VAL A 11 -4.67 19.12 -7.69
CA VAL A 11 -4.98 18.96 -6.25
C VAL A 11 -3.75 18.74 -5.37
N GLY A 12 -2.53 18.87 -5.88
CA GLY A 12 -1.28 18.66 -5.12
C GLY A 12 -1.06 19.65 -3.96
N GLY A 13 -1.71 20.82 -4.02
CA GLY A 13 -1.71 21.80 -2.93
C GLY A 13 -2.73 21.53 -1.82
N ASP A 14 -3.58 20.51 -1.97
CA ASP A 14 -4.57 20.12 -0.97
C ASP A 14 -3.87 19.43 0.22
N MET A 15 -4.31 19.76 1.43
CA MET A 15 -3.75 19.20 2.67
C MET A 15 -3.88 17.68 2.74
N GLU A 16 -4.90 17.13 2.10
CA GLU A 16 -5.19 15.69 2.06
C GLU A 16 -4.61 15.02 0.83
N PHE A 17 -3.78 15.68 0.02
CA PHE A 17 -3.19 15.08 -1.19
C PHE A 17 -2.41 13.78 -0.88
N THR A 18 -1.73 13.73 0.26
CA THR A 18 -1.00 12.53 0.71
C THR A 18 -1.93 11.35 1.02
N SER A 19 -3.23 11.59 1.27
CA SER A 19 -4.20 10.53 1.56
C SER A 19 -4.34 9.54 0.41
N TYR A 20 -4.07 9.94 -0.84
CA TYR A 20 -4.06 9.04 -2.01
C TYR A 20 -3.06 7.89 -1.84
N ILE A 21 -1.93 8.13 -1.16
CA ILE A 21 -0.91 7.12 -0.86
C ILE A 21 -1.49 6.13 0.15
N THR A 22 -2.03 6.65 1.25
CA THR A 22 -2.55 5.86 2.37
C THR A 22 -3.77 5.04 2.00
N VAL A 23 -4.76 5.61 1.29
CA VAL A 23 -5.95 4.86 0.86
C VAL A 23 -5.59 3.76 -0.12
N THR A 24 -4.63 4.02 -1.01
CA THR A 24 -4.12 3.00 -1.95
C THR A 24 -3.47 1.86 -1.16
N ALA A 25 -2.55 2.17 -0.25
CA ALA A 25 -1.82 1.17 0.53
C ALA A 25 -2.73 0.31 1.43
N ARG A 26 -3.82 0.88 1.95
CA ARG A 26 -4.83 0.13 2.72
C ARG A 26 -5.52 -0.97 1.91
N ALA A 27 -5.66 -0.82 0.60
CA ALA A 27 -6.30 -1.82 -0.25
C ALA A 27 -5.35 -2.96 -0.69
N LEU A 28 -4.03 -2.74 -0.67
CA LEU A 28 -3.04 -3.69 -1.20
C LEU A 28 -2.62 -4.72 -0.14
N HIS A 29 -2.50 -5.98 -0.55
CA HIS A 29 -2.24 -7.09 0.38
C HIS A 29 -1.55 -8.30 -0.30
N THR A 30 -0.94 -8.09 -1.46
CA THR A 30 -0.20 -9.13 -2.21
C THR A 30 1.17 -8.63 -2.61
N GLU A 31 2.14 -9.53 -2.73
CA GLU A 31 3.54 -9.21 -3.08
C GLU A 31 3.68 -8.50 -4.44
N PRO A 32 2.97 -8.92 -5.52
CA PRO A 32 3.03 -8.18 -6.79
C PRO A 32 2.51 -6.74 -6.67
N ARG A 33 1.47 -6.52 -5.86
CA ARG A 33 0.91 -5.18 -5.64
C ARG A 33 1.81 -4.31 -4.77
N LEU A 34 2.53 -4.91 -3.82
CA LEU A 34 3.59 -4.23 -3.08
C LEU A 34 4.71 -3.76 -4.02
N ALA A 35 5.16 -4.63 -4.92
CA ALA A 35 6.18 -4.28 -5.91
C ALA A 35 5.72 -3.11 -6.81
N GLU A 36 4.49 -3.18 -7.33
CA GLU A 36 3.90 -2.10 -8.12
C GLU A 36 3.77 -0.77 -7.34
N PHE A 37 3.49 -0.84 -6.03
CA PHE A 37 3.40 0.34 -5.17
C PHE A 37 4.78 0.99 -5.00
N LYS A 38 5.80 0.18 -4.71
CA LYS A 38 7.19 0.62 -4.57
C LYS A 38 7.72 1.25 -5.86
N GLU A 39 7.57 0.56 -6.98
CA GLU A 39 8.00 1.05 -8.30
C GLU A 39 7.41 2.44 -8.61
N PHE A 40 6.16 2.66 -8.24
CA PHE A 40 5.48 3.92 -8.51
C PHE A 40 5.84 5.06 -7.52
N PHE A 41 6.00 4.76 -6.23
CA PHE A 41 6.18 5.77 -5.18
C PHE A 41 7.62 5.98 -4.71
N GLU A 42 8.52 4.99 -4.80
CA GLU A 42 9.93 5.16 -4.41
C GLU A 42 10.63 6.31 -5.16
N PRO A 43 10.41 6.52 -6.48
CA PRO A 43 10.97 7.67 -7.18
C PRO A 43 10.51 9.04 -6.62
N LYS A 44 9.44 9.07 -5.83
CA LYS A 44 8.81 10.29 -5.26
C LYS A 44 9.18 10.53 -3.80
N LEU A 45 10.09 9.74 -3.22
CA LEU A 45 10.50 9.87 -1.83
C LEU A 45 11.02 11.27 -1.45
N ASN A 46 11.64 11.98 -2.39
CA ASN A 46 12.18 13.32 -2.16
C ASN A 46 11.19 14.45 -2.45
N THR A 47 9.94 14.13 -2.82
CA THR A 47 8.90 15.14 -3.00
C THR A 47 8.43 15.67 -1.64
N PRO A 48 8.48 17.00 -1.40
CA PRO A 48 8.02 17.59 -0.15
C PRO A 48 6.61 17.14 0.22
N GLY A 49 6.41 16.74 1.47
CA GLY A 49 5.11 16.27 1.97
C GLY A 49 4.79 14.80 1.72
N LEU A 50 5.42 14.13 0.73
CA LEU A 50 5.09 12.74 0.40
C LEU A 50 5.96 11.71 1.14
N THR A 51 7.19 12.07 1.52
CA THR A 51 8.19 11.13 2.06
C THR A 51 7.65 10.28 3.20
N ARG A 52 6.98 10.91 4.17
CA ARG A 52 6.48 10.23 5.37
C ARG A 52 5.50 9.13 5.01
N GLU A 53 4.47 9.46 4.22
CA GLU A 53 3.41 8.51 3.90
C GLU A 53 3.94 7.40 2.98
N ILE A 54 4.80 7.70 2.00
CA ILE A 54 5.44 6.65 1.17
C ILE A 54 6.17 5.61 2.04
N VAL A 55 6.99 6.06 2.99
CA VAL A 55 7.75 5.15 3.87
C VAL A 55 6.83 4.36 4.79
N MET A 56 5.87 5.03 5.44
CA MET A 56 4.98 4.39 6.40
C MET A 56 4.04 3.41 5.72
N ASP A 57 3.43 3.79 4.59
CA ASP A 57 2.45 2.98 3.89
C ASP A 57 3.09 1.80 3.16
N THR A 58 4.34 1.92 2.69
CA THR A 58 5.12 0.77 2.22
C THR A 58 5.24 -0.30 3.31
N LYS A 59 5.59 0.11 4.54
CA LYS A 59 5.70 -0.81 5.68
C LYS A 59 4.37 -1.44 6.07
N VAL A 60 3.27 -0.70 5.93
CA VAL A 60 1.91 -1.23 6.16
C VAL A 60 1.61 -2.36 5.18
N ILE A 61 1.89 -2.18 3.89
CA ILE A 61 1.67 -3.22 2.88
C ILE A 61 2.60 -4.41 3.14
N GLU A 62 3.89 -4.17 3.38
CA GLU A 62 4.88 -5.22 3.71
C GLU A 62 4.43 -6.07 4.89
N SER A 63 4.01 -5.43 5.98
CA SER A 63 3.55 -6.13 7.19
C SER A 63 2.31 -6.98 6.90
N ARG A 64 1.39 -6.48 6.06
CA ARG A 64 0.17 -7.20 5.69
C ARG A 64 0.48 -8.41 4.81
N VAL A 65 1.33 -8.26 3.80
CA VAL A 65 1.78 -9.38 2.95
C VAL A 65 2.45 -10.45 3.80
N ALA A 66 3.41 -10.08 4.64
CA ALA A 66 4.11 -11.02 5.51
C ALA A 66 3.17 -11.72 6.51
N MET A 67 2.17 -11.02 7.05
CA MET A 67 1.15 -11.61 7.91
C MET A 67 0.33 -12.64 7.15
N ILE A 68 -0.16 -12.31 5.94
CA ILE A 68 -0.96 -13.24 5.14
C ILE A 68 -0.15 -14.49 4.81
N GLU A 69 1.10 -14.34 4.36
CA GLU A 69 1.96 -15.47 4.02
C GLU A 69 2.22 -16.40 5.20
N ARG A 70 2.44 -15.83 6.39
CA ARG A 70 2.69 -16.60 7.61
C ARG A 70 1.44 -17.34 8.12
N GLU A 71 0.28 -16.69 8.07
CA GLU A 71 -0.94 -17.19 8.74
C GLU A 71 -1.88 -17.95 7.80
N ARG A 72 -1.73 -17.85 6.47
CA ARG A 72 -2.69 -18.40 5.48
C ARG A 72 -3.03 -19.87 5.74
N ASP A 73 -2.02 -20.71 5.88
CA ASP A 73 -2.23 -22.16 5.96
C ASP A 73 -2.85 -22.54 7.31
N HIS A 74 -2.46 -21.85 8.39
CA HIS A 74 -3.06 -22.00 9.72
C HIS A 74 -4.54 -21.59 9.75
N VAL A 75 -4.89 -20.46 9.13
CA VAL A 75 -6.27 -19.99 9.04
C VAL A 75 -7.13 -20.96 8.21
N ASN A 76 -6.62 -21.41 7.07
CA ASN A 76 -7.33 -22.37 6.22
C ASN A 76 -7.57 -23.72 6.92
N ALA A 77 -6.58 -24.20 7.68
CA ALA A 77 -6.73 -25.41 8.50
C ALA A 77 -7.80 -25.23 9.57
N ALA A 78 -7.74 -24.14 10.35
CA ALA A 78 -8.72 -23.86 11.40
C ALA A 78 -10.16 -23.74 10.87
N ILE A 79 -10.35 -23.13 9.69
CA ILE A 79 -11.67 -23.07 9.04
C ILE A 79 -12.14 -24.46 8.60
N SER A 80 -11.23 -25.25 8.02
CA SER A 80 -11.56 -26.61 7.57
C SER A 80 -11.97 -27.52 8.73
N ASP A 81 -11.30 -27.39 9.88
CA ASP A 81 -11.60 -28.16 11.10
C ASP A 81 -13.00 -27.85 11.66
N ILE A 82 -13.53 -26.63 11.47
CA ILE A 82 -14.87 -26.24 11.93
C ILE A 82 -15.97 -26.76 10.98
N LEU A 83 -15.65 -26.94 9.70
CA LEU A 83 -16.62 -27.34 8.66
C LEU A 83 -16.81 -28.86 8.57
N ASN A 84 -15.87 -29.65 9.12
CA ASN A 84 -15.93 -31.11 9.20
C ASN A 84 -16.62 -31.59 10.48
#